data_AF-A0A9P0H285-F1
#
_entry.id   AF-A0A9P0H285-F1
#
_cell.length_a   1.000
_cell.length_b   1.000
_cell.length_c   1.000
_cell.angle_alpha   90.00
_cell.angle_beta   90.00
_cell.angle_gamma   90.00
#
_symmetry.space_group_name_H-M   'P 1'
#
loop_
_entity.id
_entity.type
_entity.pdbx_description
1 polymer ?
#
loop_
_entity_poly.entity_id
_entity_poly.type
_entity_poly.pdbx_seq_one_letter_code
_entity_poly.pdbx_strand_id
1 'polypeptide(L)'
;MSRPGTRLDSKKVNSELFTLTYGALVSQLMKDYENVDDVNKQLERMGYNIGIRLIEDFLAKTGSGRCYDFRDTAEKIQAGFRLYLGITPTLANWSASGDEFSLQFEANPLTEFVELPDHCLNLKYCNILTGVLRGALEMVSAV
;
A
#
# COMPACT_ATOMS: atom_id res chain seq x y z
N MET A 1 -0.44 -11.00 33.10
CA MET A 1 0.43 -11.87 32.28
C MET A 1 0.61 -11.21 30.92
N SER A 2 1.75 -10.56 30.71
CA SER A 2 2.16 -9.94 29.45
C SER A 2 2.57 -11.04 28.48
N ARG A 3 1.86 -11.17 27.36
CA ARG A 3 2.24 -12.06 26.26
C ARG A 3 3.66 -11.68 25.80
N PRO A 4 4.62 -12.61 25.73
CA PRO A 4 5.91 -12.32 25.11
C PRO A 4 5.65 -11.94 23.66
N GLY A 5 6.14 -10.77 23.24
CA GLY A 5 6.04 -10.33 21.85
C GLY A 5 6.67 -11.37 20.95
N THR A 6 5.85 -12.03 20.12
CA THR A 6 6.31 -12.89 19.04
C THR A 6 7.27 -12.09 18.18
N ARG A 7 8.55 -12.48 18.14
CA ARG A 7 9.50 -11.96 17.16
C ARG A 7 8.88 -12.16 15.79
N LEU A 8 8.65 -11.05 15.10
CA LEU A 8 8.17 -11.04 13.72
C LEU A 8 9.31 -11.54 12.81
N ASP A 9 9.57 -12.85 12.78
CA ASP A 9 10.43 -13.48 11.77
C ASP A 9 9.67 -13.55 10.44
N SER A 10 9.35 -12.38 9.88
CA SER A 10 8.97 -12.28 8.48
C SER A 10 10.25 -12.42 7.67
N LYS A 11 10.35 -13.47 6.85
CA LYS A 11 11.45 -13.60 5.88
C LYS A 11 11.46 -12.34 5.01
N LYS A 12 12.44 -11.45 5.27
CA LYS A 12 12.61 -10.23 4.47
C LYS A 12 13.16 -10.63 3.12
N VAL A 13 12.44 -10.25 2.07
CA VAL A 13 12.89 -10.39 0.68
C VAL A 13 13.63 -9.10 0.30
N ASN A 14 14.61 -9.18 -0.61
CA ASN A 14 15.28 -8.00 -1.14
C ASN A 14 14.24 -7.05 -1.78
N SER A 15 14.24 -5.77 -1.40
CA SER A 15 13.36 -4.74 -1.93
C SER A 15 13.54 -4.57 -3.44
N GLU A 16 14.75 -4.67 -3.95
CA GLU A 16 15.04 -4.56 -5.39
C GLU A 16 14.32 -5.65 -6.20
N LEU A 17 14.32 -6.88 -5.67
CA LEU A 17 13.61 -7.99 -6.32
C LEU A 17 12.11 -7.69 -6.42
N PHE A 18 11.52 -7.13 -5.36
CA PHE A 18 10.12 -6.72 -5.36
C PHE A 18 9.85 -5.57 -6.34
N THR A 19 10.71 -4.54 -6.34
CA THR A 19 10.61 -3.39 -7.26
C THR A 19 10.70 -3.82 -8.72
N LEU A 20 11.66 -4.67 -9.07
CA LEU A 20 11.82 -5.20 -10.43
C LEU A 20 10.65 -6.10 -10.84
N THR A 21 10.15 -6.92 -9.92
CA THR A 21 8.96 -7.75 -10.17
C THR A 21 7.73 -6.88 -10.43
N TYR A 22 7.57 -5.80 -9.67
CA TYR A 22 6.48 -4.84 -9.89
C TYR A 22 6.62 -4.10 -11.23
N GLY A 23 7.83 -3.66 -11.59
CA GLY A 23 8.09 -3.04 -12.89
C GLY A 23 7.80 -3.97 -14.06
N ALA A 24 8.15 -5.25 -13.94
CA ALA A 24 7.82 -6.26 -14.95
C ALA A 24 6.30 -6.46 -15.07
N LEU A 25 5.57 -6.49 -13.95
CA LEU A 25 4.10 -6.56 -13.94
C LEU A 25 3.48 -5.35 -14.66
N VAL A 26 3.88 -4.13 -14.30
CA VAL A 26 3.35 -2.91 -14.94
C VAL A 26 3.68 -2.90 -16.43
N SER A 27 4.90 -3.27 -16.80
CA SER A 27 5.32 -3.36 -18.21
C SER A 27 4.50 -4.39 -19.00
N GLN A 28 4.14 -5.51 -18.38
CA GLN A 28 3.28 -6.51 -18.99
C GLN A 28 1.85 -5.98 -19.18
N LEU A 29 1.27 -5.33 -18.16
CA LEU A 29 -0.07 -4.73 -18.25
C LEU A 29 -0.13 -3.65 -19.35
N MET A 30 0.90 -2.82 -19.46
CA MET A 30 0.97 -1.80 -20.52
C MET A 30 0.95 -2.41 -21.93
N LYS A 31 1.59 -3.58 -22.11
CA LYS A 31 1.56 -4.32 -23.39
C LYS A 31 0.21 -4.99 -23.65
N ASP A 32 -0.41 -5.54 -22.61
CA ASP A 32 -1.65 -6.32 -22.76
C ASP A 32 -2.88 -5.44 -22.98
N TYR A 33 -2.94 -4.25 -22.37
CA TYR A 33 -4.11 -3.37 -22.43
C TYR A 33 -3.99 -2.28 -23.49
N GLU A 34 -2.77 -1.83 -23.84
CA GLU A 34 -2.51 -0.69 -24.74
C GLU A 34 -3.26 0.61 -24.36
N ASN A 35 -3.81 0.68 -23.13
CA ASN A 35 -4.61 1.79 -22.61
C ASN A 35 -4.25 2.04 -21.13
N VAL A 36 -3.78 3.25 -20.84
CA VAL A 36 -3.30 3.64 -19.50
C VAL A 36 -4.41 3.62 -18.45
N ASP A 37 -5.63 4.00 -18.79
CA ASP A 37 -6.76 4.03 -17.85
C ASP A 37 -7.15 2.62 -17.42
N ASP A 38 -7.10 1.66 -18.34
CA ASP A 38 -7.40 0.26 -18.03
C ASP A 38 -6.27 -0.39 -17.22
N VAL A 39 -5.01 -0.03 -17.47
CA VAL A 39 -3.89 -0.42 -16.60
C VAL A 39 -4.07 0.15 -15.19
N ASN A 40 -4.46 1.42 -15.06
CA ASN A 40 -4.71 2.04 -13.75
C ASN A 40 -5.82 1.29 -12.98
N LYS A 41 -6.92 0.94 -13.64
CA LYS A 41 -8.01 0.15 -13.02
C LYS A 41 -7.52 -1.24 -12.62
N GLN A 42 -6.71 -1.88 -13.46
CA GLN A 42 -6.23 -3.22 -13.19
C GLN A 42 -5.23 -3.26 -12.03
N LEU A 43 -4.34 -2.28 -11.93
CA LEU A 43 -3.43 -2.14 -10.79
C LEU A 43 -4.20 -1.95 -9.48
N GLU A 44 -5.24 -1.11 -9.47
CA GLU A 44 -6.10 -0.92 -8.29
C GLU A 44 -6.81 -2.23 -7.92
N ARG A 45 -7.40 -2.93 -8.90
CA ARG A 45 -8.10 -4.21 -8.66
C ARG A 45 -7.16 -5.28 -8.11
N MET A 46 -5.95 -5.38 -8.65
CA MET A 46 -4.92 -6.28 -8.11
C MET A 46 -4.57 -5.91 -6.68
N GLY A 47 -4.38 -4.62 -6.40
CA GLY A 47 -4.13 -4.09 -5.07
C GLY A 47 -5.24 -4.45 -4.09
N TYR A 48 -6.50 -4.25 -4.48
CA TYR A 48 -7.66 -4.59 -3.66
C TYR A 48 -7.64 -6.06 -3.22
N ASN A 49 -7.44 -6.99 -4.16
CA ASN A 49 -7.38 -8.42 -3.86
C ASN A 49 -6.18 -8.79 -2.97
N ILE A 50 -5.09 -8.02 -3.01
CA ILE A 50 -3.98 -8.16 -2.08
C ILE A 50 -4.39 -7.64 -0.70
N GLY A 51 -4.99 -6.44 -0.64
CA GLY A 51 -5.41 -5.77 0.59
C GLY A 51 -6.36 -6.60 1.45
N ILE A 52 -7.38 -7.21 0.84
CA ILE A 52 -8.34 -8.06 1.55
C ILE A 52 -7.69 -9.28 2.23
N ARG A 53 -6.53 -9.73 1.74
CA ARG A 53 -5.78 -10.86 2.32
C ARG A 53 -4.68 -10.37 3.28
N LEU A 54 -4.07 -9.23 2.96
CA LEU A 54 -2.94 -8.67 3.72
C LEU A 54 -3.36 -8.22 5.12
N ILE A 55 -4.61 -7.75 5.26
CA ILE A 55 -5.14 -7.28 6.53
C ILE A 55 -5.14 -8.34 7.63
N GLU A 56 -5.42 -9.60 7.32
CA GLU A 56 -5.39 -10.69 8.30
C GLU A 56 -3.97 -10.90 8.87
N ASP A 57 -2.95 -10.86 7.98
CA ASP A 57 -1.55 -10.94 8.37
C ASP A 57 -1.14 -9.73 9.23
N PHE A 58 -1.61 -8.52 8.88
CA PHE A 58 -1.31 -7.31 9.64
C PHE A 58 -1.88 -7.38 11.06
N LEU A 59 -3.15 -7.78 11.20
CA LEU A 59 -3.81 -7.90 12.50
C LEU A 59 -3.14 -9.00 13.35
N ALA A 60 -2.80 -10.13 12.75
CA ALA A 60 -2.12 -11.24 13.44
C ALA A 60 -0.72 -10.84 13.95
N LYS A 61 0.04 -10.08 13.15
CA LYS A 61 1.41 -9.65 13.49
C LYS A 61 1.45 -8.52 14.51
N THR A 62 0.53 -7.56 14.41
CA THR A 62 0.55 -6.37 15.27
C THR A 62 -0.28 -6.52 16.54
N GLY A 63 -1.25 -7.45 16.55
CA GLY A 63 -2.24 -7.53 17.63
C GLY A 63 -3.14 -6.30 17.70
N SER A 64 -3.25 -5.54 16.60
CA SER A 64 -4.08 -4.33 16.55
C SER A 64 -5.55 -4.66 16.76
N GLY A 65 -6.22 -3.89 17.61
CA GLY A 65 -7.67 -3.94 17.81
C GLY A 65 -8.42 -3.11 16.76
N ARG A 66 -9.72 -2.91 17.00
CA ARG A 66 -10.52 -1.96 16.20
C ARG A 66 -9.99 -0.54 16.39
N CYS A 67 -9.95 0.21 15.30
CA CYS A 67 -9.63 1.64 15.34
C CYS A 67 -10.83 2.43 15.90
N TYR A 68 -10.56 3.54 16.59
CA TYR A 68 -11.60 4.39 17.17
C TYR A 68 -11.98 5.58 16.30
N ASP A 69 -11.01 6.12 15.57
CA ASP A 69 -11.18 7.26 14.69
C ASP A 69 -10.24 7.16 13.48
N PHE A 70 -10.34 8.14 12.58
CA PHE A 70 -9.56 8.16 11.35
C PHE A 70 -8.07 8.46 11.60
N ARG A 71 -7.72 9.09 12.74
CA ARG A 71 -6.32 9.31 13.13
C ARG A 71 -5.65 8.02 13.55
N ASP A 72 -6.30 7.23 14.40
CA ASP A 72 -5.85 5.89 14.79
C ASP A 72 -5.69 5.01 13.53
N THR A 73 -6.67 5.08 12.62
CA THR A 73 -6.60 4.39 11.31
C THR A 73 -5.38 4.80 10.50
N ALA A 74 -5.08 6.09 10.40
CA ALA A 74 -3.92 6.60 9.68
C ALA A 74 -2.59 6.13 10.30
N GLU A 75 -2.50 6.08 11.64
CA GLU A 75 -1.34 5.55 12.35
C GLU A 75 -1.15 4.04 12.06
N LYS A 76 -2.24 3.25 12.00
CA LYS A 76 -2.14 1.84 11.59
C LYS A 76 -1.71 1.68 10.15
N ILE A 77 -2.19 2.54 9.25
CA ILE A 77 -1.74 2.55 7.85
C ILE A 77 -0.23 2.84 7.78
N GLN A 78 0.25 3.85 8.51
CA GLN A 78 1.68 4.17 8.59
C GLN A 78 2.49 2.97 9.12
N ALA A 79 2.00 2.28 10.15
CA ALA A 79 2.63 1.06 10.66
C ALA A 79 2.63 -0.08 9.62
N GLY A 80 1.58 -0.21 8.81
CA GLY A 80 1.49 -1.16 7.70
C GLY A 80 2.55 -0.90 6.63
N PHE A 81 2.73 0.37 6.22
CA PHE A 81 3.81 0.75 5.30
C PHE A 81 5.19 0.39 5.85
N ARG A 82 5.43 0.62 7.14
CA ARG A 82 6.70 0.27 7.78
C ARG A 82 6.91 -1.24 7.82
N LEU A 83 5.86 -2.01 8.08
CA LEU A 83 5.94 -3.47 8.17
C LEU A 83 6.16 -4.14 6.81
N TYR A 84 5.48 -3.67 5.76
CA TYR A 84 5.46 -4.35 4.46
C TYR A 84 6.40 -3.76 3.42
N LEU A 85 6.61 -2.44 3.44
CA LEU A 85 7.47 -1.74 2.47
C LEU A 85 8.73 -1.13 3.10
N GLY A 86 8.86 -1.18 4.43
CA GLY A 86 10.02 -0.63 5.13
C GLY A 86 10.07 0.90 5.16
N ILE A 87 9.00 1.58 4.76
CA ILE A 87 8.91 3.05 4.71
C ILE A 87 7.93 3.58 5.73
N THR A 88 8.15 4.82 6.20
CA THR A 88 7.24 5.49 7.14
C THR A 88 6.73 6.77 6.48
N PRO A 89 5.55 6.75 5.84
CA PRO A 89 5.00 7.94 5.20
C PRO A 89 4.61 8.99 6.25
N THR A 90 4.74 10.27 5.89
CA THR A 90 4.26 11.38 6.73
C THR A 90 2.75 11.54 6.56
N LEU A 91 2.03 11.61 7.68
CA LEU A 91 0.60 11.91 7.71
C LEU A 91 0.41 13.43 7.70
N ALA A 92 -0.23 13.96 6.67
CA ALA A 92 -0.37 15.41 6.45
C ALA A 92 -1.75 15.80 5.88
N ASN A 93 -1.99 17.10 5.69
CA ASN A 93 -3.20 17.64 5.02
C ASN A 93 -4.52 17.11 5.59
N TRP A 94 -4.65 17.14 6.92
CA TRP A 94 -5.87 16.73 7.60
C TRP A 94 -7.02 17.69 7.28
N SER A 95 -8.18 17.17 6.90
CA SER A 95 -9.39 17.98 6.77
C SER A 95 -9.83 18.53 8.14
N ALA A 96 -10.57 19.64 8.13
CA ALA A 96 -11.12 20.23 9.36
C ALA A 96 -12.12 19.28 10.06
N SER A 97 -12.84 18.46 9.29
CA SER A 97 -13.74 17.39 9.75
C SER A 97 -13.00 16.17 10.30
N GLY A 98 -11.70 16.00 9.99
CA GLY A 98 -10.89 14.88 10.46
C GLY A 98 -11.15 13.55 9.75
N ASP A 99 -11.84 13.59 8.60
CA ASP A 99 -12.23 12.46 7.75
C ASP A 99 -11.37 12.31 6.48
N GLU A 100 -10.39 13.19 6.27
CA GLU A 100 -9.43 13.10 5.18
C GLU A 100 -8.01 13.40 5.68
N PHE A 101 -7.03 12.71 5.11
CA PHE A 101 -5.60 12.99 5.27
C PHE A 101 -4.83 12.56 4.01
N SER A 102 -3.57 12.97 3.93
CA SER A 102 -2.63 12.58 2.89
C SER A 102 -1.50 11.74 3.47
N LEU A 103 -1.11 10.70 2.73
CA LEU A 103 0.14 9.97 2.93
C LEU A 103 1.21 10.57 2.01
N GLN A 104 2.26 11.15 2.60
CA GLN A 104 3.38 11.71 1.85
C GLN A 104 4.61 10.82 1.97
N PHE A 105 5.22 10.49 0.84
CA PHE A 105 6.39 9.64 0.75
C PHE A 105 7.59 10.48 0.36
N GLU A 106 8.64 10.49 1.18
CA GLU A 106 9.94 11.08 0.79
C GLU A 106 10.65 10.20 -0.25
N ALA A 107 10.53 8.88 -0.07
CA ALA A 107 11.01 7.87 -1.00
C ALA A 107 9.98 6.75 -1.14
N ASN A 108 9.83 6.25 -2.36
CA ASN A 108 8.96 5.11 -2.66
C ASN A 108 9.79 3.98 -3.30
N PRO A 109 9.95 2.83 -2.64
CA PRO A 109 10.74 1.71 -3.15
C PRO A 109 10.28 1.23 -4.53
N LEU A 110 8.98 1.38 -4.84
CA LEU A 110 8.42 0.95 -6.11
C LEU A 110 8.94 1.77 -7.30
N THR A 111 9.41 2.99 -7.07
CA THR A 111 9.79 3.92 -8.15
C THR A 111 11.31 4.07 -8.33
N GLU A 112 12.13 3.35 -7.56
CA GLU A 112 13.59 3.55 -7.50
C GLU A 112 14.30 3.37 -8.85
N PHE A 113 13.79 2.49 -9.72
CA PHE A 113 14.38 2.20 -11.04
C PHE A 113 13.42 2.50 -12.19
N VAL A 114 12.50 3.44 -11.99
CA VAL A 114 11.38 3.68 -12.90
C VAL A 114 11.51 5.07 -13.51
N GLU A 115 11.53 5.10 -14.84
CA GLU A 115 11.38 6.31 -15.63
C GLU A 115 10.16 6.13 -16.55
N LEU A 116 9.19 7.04 -16.46
CA LEU A 116 7.99 6.98 -17.27
C LEU A 116 8.20 7.73 -18.60
N PRO A 117 7.93 7.09 -19.75
CA PRO A 117 7.92 7.80 -21.03
C PRO A 117 6.82 8.89 -21.09
N ASP A 118 7.02 9.91 -21.92
CA ASP A 118 6.07 11.03 -22.08
C ASP A 118 4.65 10.61 -22.48
N HIS A 119 4.51 9.51 -23.22
CA HIS A 119 3.20 8.97 -23.63
C HIS A 119 2.47 8.25 -22.50
N CYS A 120 3.12 8.02 -21.35
CA CYS A 120 2.59 7.32 -20.19
C CYS A 120 2.32 8.24 -18.98
N LEU A 121 2.27 9.56 -19.16
CA LEU A 121 2.13 10.51 -18.04
C LEU A 121 0.85 10.33 -17.19
N ASN A 122 -0.20 9.75 -17.76
CA ASN A 122 -1.44 9.45 -17.04
C ASN A 122 -1.36 8.15 -16.23
N LEU A 123 -0.25 7.40 -16.32
CA LEU A 123 -0.07 6.16 -15.58
C LEU A 123 0.16 6.48 -14.12
N LYS A 124 -0.77 6.01 -13.27
CA LYS A 124 -0.61 6.00 -11.83
C LYS A 124 0.25 4.79 -11.49
N TYR A 125 1.56 4.91 -11.66
CA TYR A 125 2.48 3.77 -11.55
C TYR A 125 2.33 3.02 -10.22
N CYS A 126 2.00 3.69 -9.11
CA CYS A 126 1.80 3.06 -7.80
C CYS A 126 0.33 2.81 -7.43
N ASN A 127 -0.61 2.75 -8.40
CA ASN A 127 -2.04 2.56 -8.11
C ASN A 127 -2.37 1.20 -7.48
N ILE A 128 -1.42 0.27 -7.42
CA ILE A 128 -1.58 -0.95 -6.62
C ILE A 128 -1.73 -0.62 -5.12
N LEU A 129 -1.05 0.42 -4.63
CA LEU A 129 -1.06 0.79 -3.22
C LEU A 129 -2.43 1.32 -2.79
N THR A 130 -3.11 2.10 -3.65
CA THR A 130 -4.45 2.61 -3.38
C THR A 130 -5.46 1.46 -3.28
N GLY A 131 -5.35 0.47 -4.16
CA GLY A 131 -6.14 -0.76 -4.09
C GLY A 131 -5.88 -1.53 -2.79
N VAL A 132 -4.61 -1.71 -2.40
CA VAL A 132 -4.25 -2.40 -1.15
C VAL A 132 -4.89 -1.71 0.06
N LEU A 133 -4.79 -0.39 0.14
CA LEU A 133 -5.40 0.39 1.22
C LEU A 133 -6.92 0.21 1.24
N ARG A 134 -7.58 0.35 0.08
CA ARG A 134 -9.04 0.18 0.00
C ARG A 134 -9.46 -1.21 0.46
N GLY A 135 -8.82 -2.26 -0.06
CA GLY A 135 -9.15 -3.65 0.29
C GLY A 135 -8.91 -3.95 1.76
N ALA A 136 -7.82 -3.46 2.34
CA ALA A 136 -7.54 -3.67 3.76
C ALA A 136 -8.55 -2.95 4.67
N LEU A 137 -8.89 -1.69 4.36
CA LEU A 137 -9.81 -0.88 5.17
C LEU A 137 -11.26 -1.37 5.09
N GLU A 138 -11.69 -1.85 3.91
CA GLU A 138 -13.03 -2.42 3.72
C GLU A 138 -13.27 -3.64 4.62
N MET A 139 -12.25 -4.49 4.77
CA MET A 139 -12.34 -5.71 5.60
C MET A 139 -12.46 -5.43 7.11
N VAL A 140 -12.05 -4.26 7.58
CA VAL A 140 -12.14 -3.88 9.01
C VAL A 140 -13.31 -2.94 9.29
N SER A 141 -14.15 -2.64 8.29
CA SER A 141 -15.23 -1.66 8.40
C SER A 141 -14.73 -0.35 9.03
N ALA A 142 -13.56 0.14 8.60
CA ALA A 142 -13.05 1.42 9.07
C ALA A 142 -14.07 2.50 8.67
N VAL A 143 -14.72 3.07 9.70
CA VAL A 143 -15.78 4.08 9.59
C VAL A 143 -15.17 5.44 9.33
#